data_AF-A0A536LTH3-F1
#
_entry.id   AF-A0A536LTH3-F1
#
_cell.length_a   1.000
_cell.length_b   1.000
_cell.length_c   1.000
_cell.angle_alpha   90.00
_cell.angle_beta   90.00
_cell.angle_gamma   90.00
#
_symmetry.space_group_name_H-M   'P 1'
#
loop_
_entity.id
_entity.type
_entity.pdbx_description
1 polymer ?
#
loop_
_entity_poly.entity_id
_entity_poly.type
_entity_poly.pdbx_seq_one_letter_code
_entity_poly.pdbx_strand_id
1 'polypeptide(L)' 'MSDFAARQAEGDVFGKVETHGIEAIPSGDRHGRPRELAFLWGGAFVNYASLFTASLLTTYYGLGVWDGLAATAIGTV' A
#
# COMPACT_ATOMS: atom_id res chain seq x y z
N MET A 1 -27.40 -11.30 -21.59
CA MET A 1 -26.05 -11.35 -20.98
C MET A 1 -25.28 -10.03 -21.11
N SER A 2 -25.93 -8.95 -21.57
CA SER A 2 -25.31 -7.63 -21.82
C SER A 2 -25.63 -6.61 -20.71
N ASP A 3 -26.72 -6.81 -19.97
CA ASP A 3 -27.18 -5.92 -18.89
C ASP A 3 -26.25 -5.90 -17.67
N PHE A 4 -25.63 -7.03 -17.32
CA PHE A 4 -24.75 -7.13 -16.15
C PHE A 4 -23.44 -6.36 -16.34
N ALA A 5 -22.87 -6.37 -17.56
CA ALA A 5 -21.64 -5.63 -17.86
C ALA A 5 -21.85 -4.11 -17.83
N ALA A 6 -23.02 -3.62 -18.26
CA ALA A 6 -23.35 -2.20 -18.22
C ALA A 6 -23.52 -1.66 -16.79
N ARG A 7 -24.04 -2.48 -15.86
CA ARG A 7 -24.16 -2.11 -14.42
C ARG A 7 -22.83 -2.16 -13.66
N GLN A 8 -21.85 -2.92 -14.15
CA GLN A 8 -20.56 -3.14 -13.49
C GLN A 8 -19.60 -1.96 -13.66
N ALA A 9 -19.57 -1.35 -14.86
CA ALA A 9 -18.84 -0.10 -15.11
C ALA A 9 -19.41 1.09 -14.29
N GLU A 10 -20.64 0.97 -13.79
CA GLU A 10 -21.30 1.94 -12.93
C GLU A 10 -20.84 1.85 -11.45
N GLY A 11 -19.99 0.87 -11.09
CA GLY A 11 -19.52 0.61 -9.73
C GLY A 11 -18.42 1.56 -9.25
N ASP A 12 -17.49 1.94 -10.13
CA ASP A 12 -16.36 2.81 -9.81
C ASP A 12 -16.75 4.30 -9.88
N VAL A 13 -17.78 4.66 -9.12
CA VAL A 13 -18.29 6.03 -9.04
C VAL A 13 -18.03 6.55 -7.63
N PHE A 14 -17.41 7.72 -7.55
CA PHE A 14 -17.13 8.40 -6.30
C PHE A 14 -18.39 8.51 -5.42
N GLY A 15 -18.33 7.94 -4.22
CA GLY A 15 -19.43 7.95 -3.25
C GLY A 15 -20.42 6.78 -3.37
N LYS A 16 -20.25 5.87 -4.33
CA LYS A 16 -20.99 4.61 -4.38
C LYS A 16 -20.30 3.56 -3.51
N VAL A 17 -21.10 2.78 -2.78
CA VAL A 17 -20.59 1.69 -1.94
C VAL A 17 -20.20 0.52 -2.84
N GLU A 18 -18.94 0.10 -2.75
CA GLU A 18 -18.44 -1.09 -3.43
C GLU A 18 -19.17 -2.33 -2.91
N THR A 19 -19.64 -3.19 -3.83
CA THR A 19 -20.44 -4.39 -3.50
C THR A 19 -19.64 -5.68 -3.68
N HIS A 20 -18.45 -5.62 -4.30
CA HIS A 20 -17.53 -6.75 -4.35
C HIS A 20 -17.00 -7.06 -2.94
N GLY A 21 -17.04 -8.33 -2.55
CA GLY A 21 -16.55 -8.82 -1.27
C GLY A 21 -15.18 -9.47 -1.39
N ILE A 22 -15.14 -10.80 -1.27
CA ILE A 22 -13.91 -11.62 -1.36
C ILE A 22 -13.68 -12.20 -2.76
N GLU A 23 -14.59 -11.91 -3.69
CA GLU A 23 -14.56 -12.43 -5.06
C GLU A 23 -13.41 -11.80 -5.85
N ALA A 24 -12.90 -12.56 -6.83
CA ALA A 24 -11.84 -12.08 -7.70
C ALA A 24 -12.33 -10.92 -8.57
N ILE A 25 -11.62 -9.78 -8.53
CA ILE A 25 -11.94 -8.60 -9.32
C ILE A 25 -11.69 -8.88 -10.83
N PRO A 26 -12.69 -8.67 -11.69
CA PRO A 26 -12.58 -8.81 -13.15
C PRO A 26 -11.46 -7.94 -13.73
N SER A 27 -10.83 -8.36 -14.83
CA SER A 27 -9.67 -7.66 -15.40
C SER A 27 -9.95 -6.22 -15.86
N GLY A 28 -11.20 -5.93 -16.23
CA GLY A 28 -11.63 -4.60 -16.67
C GLY A 28 -11.76 -3.58 -15.55
N ASP A 29 -11.93 -4.03 -14.30
CA ASP A 29 -12.14 -3.19 -13.12
C ASP A 29 -10.83 -3.01 -12.32
N ARG A 30 -9.70 -3.49 -12.85
CA ARG A 30 -8.38 -3.37 -12.22
C ARG A 30 -7.71 -2.07 -12.63
N HIS A 31 -7.75 -1.09 -11.73
CA HIS A 31 -7.18 0.24 -11.98
C HIS A 31 -5.79 0.43 -11.37
N GLY A 32 -5.37 -0.45 -10.45
CA GLY A 32 -4.13 -0.31 -9.69
C GLY A 32 -2.88 -0.33 -10.56
N ARG A 33 -2.13 0.77 -10.59
CA ARG A 33 -0.84 0.87 -11.28
C ARG A 33 0.31 0.51 -10.34
N PRO A 34 1.43 -0.04 -10.85
CA PRO A 34 2.60 -0.38 -10.02
C PRO A 34 3.12 0.79 -9.16
N ARG A 35 3.04 2.02 -9.66
CA ARG A 35 3.45 3.22 -8.92
C ARG A 35 2.52 3.53 -7.75
N GLU A 36 1.21 3.31 -7.91
CA GLU A 36 0.22 3.53 -6.85
C GLU A 36 0.42 2.50 -5.73
N LEU A 37 0.72 1.25 -6.10
CA LEU A 37 1.08 0.20 -5.15
C LEU A 37 2.36 0.55 -4.36
N ALA A 38 3.37 1.13 -5.01
CA ALA A 38 4.58 1.56 -4.32
C ALA A 38 4.31 2.64 -3.27
N PHE A 39 3.44 3.63 -3.59
CA PHE A 39 3.02 4.64 -2.62
C PHE A 39 2.13 4.08 -1.52
N LEU A 40 1.22 3.15 -1.85
CA LEU A 40 0.37 2.46 -0.87
C LEU A 40 1.23 1.69 0.14
N TRP A 41 2.23 0.96 -0.36
CA TRP A 41 3.17 0.22 0.47
C TRP A 41 3.99 1.18 1.34
N GLY A 42 4.58 2.22 0.75
CA GLY A 42 5.33 3.25 1.49
C GLY A 42 4.48 3.90 2.59
N GLY A 43 3.22 4.26 2.28
CA GLY A 43 2.27 4.82 3.24
C GLY A 43 1.92 3.87 4.38
N ALA A 44 1.81 2.56 4.13
CA ALA A 44 1.58 1.56 5.18
C ALA A 44 2.73 1.51 6.21
N PHE A 45 3.96 1.81 5.79
CA PHE A 45 5.12 1.92 6.68
C PHE A 45 5.25 3.29 7.34
N VAL A 46 4.43 4.29 7.00
CA VAL A 46 4.37 5.55 7.75
C VAL A 46 3.50 5.36 8.98
N ASN A 47 4.06 4.70 9.99
CA ASN A 47 3.38 4.40 11.23
C ASN A 47 4.33 4.53 12.43
N TYR A 48 3.75 4.44 13.64
CA TYR A 48 4.51 4.61 14.88
C TYR A 48 5.60 3.55 15.08
N ALA A 49 5.36 2.30 14.65
CA ALA A 49 6.35 1.25 14.77
C ALA A 49 7.60 1.57 13.94
N SER A 50 7.43 2.13 12.74
CA SER A 50 8.55 2.56 11.91
C SER A 50 9.35 3.70 12.52
N LEU A 51 8.67 4.69 13.13
CA LEU A 51 9.34 5.77 13.88
C LEU A 51 10.10 5.23 15.10
N PHE A 52 9.49 4.30 15.82
CA PHE A 52 10.12 3.66 16.97
C PHE A 52 11.37 2.87 16.56
N THR A 53 11.31 2.10 15.48
CA THR A 53 12.46 1.39 14.92
C THR A 53 13.59 2.35 14.53
N ALA A 54 13.27 3.47 13.87
CA ALA A 54 14.27 4.49 13.53
C ALA A 54 14.93 5.10 14.79
N SER A 55 14.15 5.34 15.84
CA SER A 55 14.65 5.82 17.14
C SER A 55 15.57 4.79 17.81
N LEU A 56 15.23 3.51 17.77
CA LEU A 56 16.10 2.45 18.30
C LEU A 56 17.45 2.42 17.58
N LEU A 57 17.45 2.49 16.24
CA LEU A 57 18.70 2.47 15.46
C LEU A 57 19.62 3.65 15.81
N THR A 58 19.06 4.84 15.93
CA THR A 58 19.84 6.06 16.15
C THR A 58 20.18 6.35 17.61
N THR A 59 19.24 6.11 18.53
CA THR A 59 19.37 6.48 19.94
C THR A 59 19.88 5.32 20.79
N TYR A 60 19.37 4.11 20.57
CA TYR A 60 19.75 2.95 21.39
C TYR A 60 21.00 2.25 20.86
N TYR A 61 21.03 1.95 19.56
CA TYR A 61 22.19 1.31 18.92
C TYR A 61 23.28 2.30 18.50
N GLY A 62 22.99 3.60 18.53
CA GLY A 62 23.97 4.65 18.24
C GLY A 62 24.41 4.73 16.77
N LEU A 63 23.62 4.20 15.84
CA LEU A 63 23.93 4.29 14.41
C LEU A 63 23.73 5.72 13.90
N GLY A 64 24.57 6.12 12.95
CA GLY A 64 24.31 7.32 12.14
C GLY A 64 23.03 7.16 11.31
N VAL A 65 22.42 8.28 10.90
CA VAL A 65 21.18 8.27 10.09
C VAL A 65 21.34 7.41 8.83
N TRP A 66 22.49 7.49 8.18
CA TRP A 66 22.78 6.74 6.95
C TRP A 66 23.01 5.25 7.22
N ASP A 67 23.68 4.90 8.32
CA ASP A 67 23.91 3.51 8.70
C ASP A 67 22.62 2.82 9.14
N GLY A 68 21.76 3.54 9.89
CA GLY A 68 20.44 3.06 10.27
C GLY A 68 19.54 2.86 9.05
N LEU A 69 19.60 3.77 8.07
CA LEU A 69 18.87 3.62 6.81
C LEU A 69 19.38 2.40 6.02
N ALA A 70 20.69 2.21 5.93
CA ALA A 70 21.29 1.06 5.27
C ALA A 70 20.91 -0.26 5.96
N ALA A 71 20.99 -0.32 7.30
CA ALA A 71 20.58 -1.49 8.08
C ALA A 71 19.10 -1.83 7.86
N THR A 72 18.23 -0.82 7.82
CA THR A 72 16.80 -1.01 7.56
C THR A 72 16.56 -1.52 6.14
N ALA A 73 17.25 -0.96 5.14
CA ALA A 73 17.14 -1.40 3.75
C ALA A 73 17.61 -2.85 3.58
N ILE A 74 18.76 -3.21 4.18
CA ILE A 74 19.29 -4.58 4.14
C ILE A 74 18.33 -5.56 4.82
N GLY A 75 17.73 -5.18 5.95
CA GLY A 75 16.75 -6.04 6.63
C GLY A 75 15.40 -6.17 5.92
N THR A 76 15.11 -5.30 4.94
CA THR A 76 13.85 -5.29 4.19
C THR A 76 13.91 -6.13 2.91
N VAL A 77 15.11 -6.28 2.32
CA VAL A 77 15.37 -7.13 1.13
C VAL A 77 15.44 -8.59 1.54
#